data_AF-A0A4V2BH41-F1
#
_entry.id   AF-A0A4V2BH41-F1
#
_cell.length_a   1.000
_cell.length_b   1.000
_cell.length_c   1.000
_cell.angle_alpha   90.00
_cell.angle_beta   90.00
_cell.angle_gamma   90.00
#
_symmetry.space_group_name_H-M   'P 1'
#
loop_
_entity.id
_entity.type
_entity.pdbx_description
1 polymer ?
#
loop_
_entity_poly.entity_id
_entity_poly.type
_entity_poly.pdbx_seq_one_letter_code
_entity_poly.pdbx_strand_id
1 'polypeptide(L)' 'MDLITHARREVFKQLWTHYFKLVPFAPKLIDDFKKRGDEWIEDHVAYRTLPGEHTGAHVLQGVFEALGYER' A
#
# COMPACT_ATOMS: atom_id res chain seq x y z
N MET A 1 2.87 5.22 -20.81
CA MET A 1 2.48 4.83 -19.45
C MET A 1 3.51 5.43 -18.52
N ASP A 2 3.09 6.34 -17.65
CA ASP A 2 3.96 7.20 -16.84
C ASP A 2 4.81 6.39 -15.83
N LEU A 3 6.10 6.73 -15.72
CA LEU A 3 7.09 6.05 -14.88
C LEU A 3 6.66 6.04 -13.40
N ILE A 4 6.08 7.15 -12.93
CA ILE A 4 5.59 7.29 -11.55
C ILE A 4 4.43 6.33 -11.30
N THR A 5 3.49 6.26 -12.25
CA THR A 5 2.37 5.30 -12.18
C THR A 5 2.84 3.85 -12.11
N HIS A 6 3.85 3.47 -12.90
CA HIS A 6 4.44 2.13 -12.82
C HIS A 6 5.12 1.88 -11.47
N ALA A 7 5.98 2.80 -11.01
CA ALA A 7 6.69 2.69 -9.74
C ALA A 7 5.71 2.56 -8.56
N ARG A 8 4.68 3.39 -8.51
CA ARG A 8 3.61 3.33 -7.50
C ARG A 8 2.95 1.96 -7.46
N ARG A 9 2.54 1.43 -8.62
CA ARG A 9 1.91 0.09 -8.69
C ARG A 9 2.82 -1.00 -8.14
N GLU A 10 4.10 -1.00 -8.52
CA GLU A 10 5.04 -2.02 -8.05
C GLU A 10 5.34 -1.89 -6.54
N VAL A 11 5.44 -0.66 -6.02
CA VAL A 11 5.62 -0.41 -4.58
C VAL A 11 4.43 -0.96 -3.79
N PHE A 12 3.19 -0.60 -4.14
CA PHE A 12 2.01 -1.09 -3.41
C PHE A 12 1.81 -2.60 -3.55
N LYS A 13 2.09 -3.18 -4.73
CA LYS A 13 2.09 -4.63 -4.91
C LYS A 13 3.05 -5.32 -3.95
N GLN A 14 4.26 -4.80 -3.79
CA GLN A 14 5.26 -5.36 -2.86
C GLN A 14 4.84 -5.18 -1.39
N LEU A 15 4.29 -4.01 -1.04
CA LEU A 15 3.77 -3.75 0.31
C LEU A 15 2.63 -4.71 0.68
N TRP A 16 1.66 -4.91 -0.22
CA TRP A 16 0.58 -5.88 -0.01
C TRP A 16 1.09 -7.32 0.07
N THR A 17 2.03 -7.68 -0.82
CA THR A 17 2.68 -9.01 -0.77
C THR A 17 3.37 -9.24 0.58
N HIS A 18 4.03 -8.21 1.13
CA HIS A 18 4.64 -8.29 2.45
C HIS A 18 3.58 -8.38 3.55
N TYR A 19 2.55 -7.54 3.49
CA TYR A 19 1.44 -7.54 4.45
C TYR A 19 0.73 -8.89 4.51
N PHE A 20 0.47 -9.55 3.38
CA PHE A 20 -0.15 -10.88 3.33
C PHE A 20 0.69 -11.97 4.00
N LYS A 21 2.01 -11.81 4.10
CA LYS A 21 2.86 -12.73 4.88
C LYS A 21 2.65 -12.53 6.38
N LEU A 22 2.37 -11.31 6.82
CA LEU A 22 2.12 -10.97 8.22
C LEU A 22 0.67 -11.26 8.63
N VAL A 23 -0.27 -11.07 7.71
CA VAL A 23 -1.72 -11.23 7.91
C VAL A 23 -2.25 -12.26 6.90
N PRO A 24 -2.03 -13.57 7.15
CA PRO A 24 -2.32 -14.62 6.19
C PRO A 24 -3.82 -14.82 5.92
N PHE A 25 -4.70 -14.21 6.72
CA PHE A 25 -6.14 -14.25 6.50
C PHE A 25 -6.62 -13.25 5.43
N ALA A 26 -5.88 -12.18 5.17
CA ALA A 26 -6.29 -11.16 4.20
C ALA A 26 -6.45 -11.73 2.77
N PRO A 27 -5.55 -12.57 2.24
CA PRO A 27 -5.76 -13.24 0.95
C PRO A 27 -7.04 -14.07 0.89
N LYS A 28 -7.40 -14.74 1.99
CA LYS A 28 -8.62 -15.56 2.05
C LYS A 28 -9.88 -14.71 1.88
N LEU A 29 -9.92 -13.52 2.51
CA LEU A 29 -11.02 -12.57 2.34
C LEU A 29 -11.15 -12.12 0.88
N ILE A 30 -10.02 -11.77 0.25
CA ILE A 30 -9.99 -11.35 -1.16
C ILE A 30 -10.55 -12.46 -2.06
N ASP A 31 -10.15 -13.71 -1.84
CA ASP A 31 -10.66 -14.85 -2.60
C ASP A 31 -12.16 -15.07 -2.38
N ASP A 32 -12.65 -14.87 -1.15
CA ASP A 32 -14.07 -15.03 -0.82
C ASP A 32 -14.95 -13.93 -1.43
N PHE A 33 -14.45 -12.69 -1.58
CA PHE A 33 -15.09 -11.64 -2.37
C PHE A 33 -15.17 -12.04 -3.85
N LYS A 34 -14.04 -12.45 -4.44
CA LYS A 34 -13.98 -12.86 -5.86
C LYS A 34 -14.91 -14.02 -6.18
N LYS A 35 -15.05 -15.00 -5.28
CA LYS A 35 -16.00 -16.13 -5.45
C LYS A 35 -17.45 -15.70 -5.49
N ARG A 36 -17.80 -14.55 -4.90
CA ARG A 36 -19.15 -13.97 -4.93
C ARG A 36 -19.39 -13.11 -6.17
N GLY A 37 -18.37 -12.94 -7.01
CA GLY A 37 -18.41 -12.02 -8.15
C GLY A 37 -18.11 -10.58 -7.78
N ASP A 38 -17.66 -10.32 -6.54
CA ASP A 38 -17.28 -8.98 -6.09
C ASP A 38 -15.85 -8.63 -6.56
N GLU A 39 -15.63 -7.35 -6.82
CA GLU A 39 -14.31 -6.80 -7.07
C GLU A 39 -13.66 -6.37 -5.76
N TRP A 40 -12.38 -6.69 -5.60
CA TRP A 40 -11.56 -6.18 -4.51
C TRP A 40 -10.77 -4.98 -5.00
N ILE A 41 -11.02 -3.82 -4.39
CA ILE A 41 -10.31 -2.56 -4.65
C ILE A 41 -9.72 -2.07 -3.35
N GLU A 42 -8.43 -1.76 -3.35
CA GLU A 42 -7.75 -1.21 -2.17
C GLU A 42 -8.05 0.28 -2.04
N ASP A 43 -8.76 0.66 -0.97
CA ASP A 43 -9.13 2.06 -0.70
C ASP A 43 -7.95 2.85 -0.13
N HIS A 44 -7.36 2.39 0.97
CA HIS A 44 -6.22 3.03 1.62
C HIS A 44 -5.35 2.02 2.38
N VAL A 45 -4.18 2.50 2.82
CA VAL A 45 -3.28 1.80 3.75
C VAL A 45 -2.87 2.75 4.88
N ALA A 46 -2.62 2.21 6.06
CA ALA A 46 -2.23 2.99 7.23
C ALA A 46 -0.84 2.59 7.73
N TYR A 47 0.02 3.58 7.97
CA TYR A 47 1.36 3.39 8.50
C TYR A 47 1.49 4.04 9.88
N ARG A 48 2.37 3.46 10.70
CA ARG A 48 2.76 4.03 12.00
C ARG A 48 4.24 4.33 11.98
N THR A 49 4.61 5.43 12.62
CA THR A 49 5.99 5.89 12.68
C THR A 49 6.21 6.67 13.98
N LEU A 50 7.45 6.68 14.47
CA LEU A 50 7.85 7.44 15.65
C LEU A 50 8.46 8.78 15.22
N PRO A 51 8.27 9.87 15.98
CA PRO A 51 8.92 11.15 15.66
C PRO A 51 10.45 11.02 15.77
N GLY A 52 11.18 11.67 14.88
CA GLY A 52 12.64 11.68 14.87
C GLY A 52 13.19 12.39 13.62
N GLU A 53 14.49 12.63 13.55
CA GLU A 53 15.12 13.28 12.38
C GLU A 53 15.08 12.39 11.12
N HIS A 54 15.10 11.06 11.32
CA HIS A 54 15.13 10.06 10.24
C HIS A 54 13.88 9.15 10.26
N THR A 55 12.89 9.51 11.07
CA THR A 55 11.61 8.80 11.21
C THR A 55 10.49 9.83 11.26
N GLY A 56 9.25 9.41 11.39
CA GLY A 56 8.12 10.33 11.51
C GLY A 56 7.36 10.52 10.19
N ALA A 57 6.24 11.24 10.28
CA ALA A 57 5.31 11.39 9.17
C ALA A 57 5.92 12.13 7.97
N HIS A 58 6.83 13.08 8.21
CA HIS A 58 7.49 13.85 7.15
C HIS A 58 8.39 12.98 6.25
N VAL A 59 9.05 11.95 6.81
CA VAL A 59 9.83 10.99 6.02
C VAL A 59 8.91 10.16 5.13
N LEU A 60 7.80 9.65 5.67
CA LEU A 60 6.81 8.92 4.88
C LEU A 60 6.17 9.81 3.81
N GLN A 61 5.84 11.06 4.16
CA GLN A 61 5.28 12.05 3.23
C GLN A 61 6.18 12.22 2.01
N GLY A 62 7.49 12.44 2.20
CA GLY A 62 8.43 12.58 1.08
C GLY A 62 8.49 11.35 0.15
N VAL A 63 8.34 10.15 0.71
CA VAL A 63 8.26 8.91 -0.09
C VAL A 63 6.97 8.88 -0.92
N PHE A 64 5.82 9.24 -0.35
CA PHE A 64 4.54 9.23 -1.07
C PHE A 64 4.45 10.36 -2.11
N GLU A 65 4.98 11.54 -1.82
CA GLU A 65 5.10 12.64 -2.78
C GLU A 65 5.95 12.23 -3.99
N ALA A 66 7.06 11.51 -3.78
CA ALA A 66 7.87 10.96 -4.87
C ALA A 66 7.12 9.90 -5.72
N LEU A 67 6.05 9.31 -5.19
CA LEU A 67 5.15 8.40 -5.89
C LEU A 67 3.93 9.11 -6.51
N GLY A 68 3.90 10.44 -6.49
CA GLY A 68 2.85 11.27 -7.10
C GLY A 68 1.59 11.41 -6.24
N TYR A 69 1.69 11.27 -4.91
CA TYR A 69 0.62 11.63 -4.00
C TYR A 69 0.70 13.11 -3.60
N GLU A 70 -0.46 13.71 -3.37
CA GLU A 70 -0.61 15.06 -2.84
C GLU A 70 -1.15 14.99 -1.42
N ARG A 71 -0.83 16.00 -0.60
CA ARG A 71 -1.25 16.10 0.80
C ARG A 71 -2.62 16.75 0.95
#